data_AF-A0A2X3CJ33-F1
#
_entry.id   AF-A0A2X3CJ33-F1
#
_cell.length_a   1.000
_cell.length_b   1.000
_cell.length_c   1.000
_cell.angle_alpha   90.00
_cell.angle_beta   90.00
_cell.angle_gamma   90.00
#
_symmetry.space_group_name_H-M   'P 1'
#
loop_
_entity.id
_entity.type
_entity.pdbx_description
1 polymer ?
#
loop_
_entity_poly.entity_id
_entity_poly.type
_entity_poly.pdbx_seq_one_letter_code
_entity_poly.pdbx_strand_id
1 'polypeptide(L)'
;MKISLPVGVNSYVSPGMCATKKATGDMYGSRQKLWDMTWLYQEISDFSRIFNVEDRGQALIADFKKREADLRQEFGKSKKDLSFVFWFSSASPSADAYVGGKNSASGFIASVLGRS
;
A
#
# COMPACT_ATOMS: atom_id res chain seq x y z
N MET A 1 -6.73 10.97 -7.47
CA MET A 1 -7.32 12.34 -7.45
C MET A 1 -6.61 13.22 -8.48
N LYS A 2 -7.33 13.77 -9.46
CA LYS A 2 -6.75 14.71 -10.43
C LYS A 2 -6.70 16.10 -9.81
N ILE A 3 -5.52 16.72 -9.81
CA ILE A 3 -5.29 18.07 -9.29
C ILE A 3 -4.82 18.91 -10.47
N SER A 4 -5.46 20.05 -10.72
CA SER A 4 -5.02 21.00 -11.73
C SER A 4 -4.08 22.02 -11.11
N LEU A 5 -2.85 22.11 -11.62
CA LEU A 5 -1.88 23.12 -11.20
C LEU A 5 -2.14 24.47 -11.92
N PRO A 6 -1.69 25.60 -11.36
CA PRO A 6 -1.91 26.94 -11.94
C PRO A 6 -1.43 27.11 -13.38
N VAL A 7 -0.47 26.28 -13.82
CA VAL A 7 0.10 26.27 -15.17
C VAL A 7 -0.66 25.37 -16.16
N GLY A 8 -1.87 24.90 -15.81
CA GLY A 8 -2.71 24.07 -16.68
C GLY A 8 -2.27 22.59 -16.79
N VAL A 9 -1.29 22.16 -15.99
CA VAL A 9 -0.81 20.77 -15.99
C VAL A 9 -1.63 19.94 -15.00
N ASN A 10 -2.20 18.84 -15.50
CA ASN A 10 -2.88 17.86 -14.67
C ASN A 10 -1.87 17.04 -13.88
N SER A 11 -2.05 16.98 -12.58
CA SER A 11 -1.30 16.13 -11.65
C SER A 11 -2.19 15.03 -11.11
N TYR A 12 -1.57 13.89 -10.79
CA TYR A 12 -2.23 12.78 -10.11
C TYR A 12 -1.49 12.48 -8.81
N VAL A 13 -2.25 12.34 -7.72
CA VAL A 13 -1.74 11.88 -6.43
C VAL A 13 -2.43 10.58 -6.08
N SER A 14 -1.62 9.58 -5.68
CA SER A 14 -2.08 8.26 -5.25
C SER A 14 -3.14 8.39 -4.15
N PRO A 15 -4.31 7.71 -4.28
CA PRO A 15 -5.34 7.65 -3.24
C PRO A 15 -4.78 7.21 -1.88
N GLY A 16 -3.82 6.28 -1.89
CA GLY A 16 -3.16 5.80 -0.68
C GLY A 16 -2.46 6.92 0.07
N MET A 17 -1.83 7.87 -0.63
CA MET A 17 -1.13 9.02 -0.04
C MET A 17 -2.09 10.13 0.42
N CYS A 18 -3.28 10.22 -0.15
CA CYS A 18 -4.31 11.17 0.30
C CYS A 18 -4.96 10.73 1.61
N ALA A 19 -5.03 9.42 1.87
CA ALA A 19 -5.66 8.84 3.07
C ALA A 19 -4.79 8.95 4.35
N THR A 20 -3.62 9.59 4.30
CA THR A 20 -2.72 9.75 5.45
C THR A 20 -2.81 11.13 6.08
N LYS A 21 -2.56 11.22 7.38
CA LYS A 21 -2.39 12.53 8.04
C LYS A 21 -1.03 13.11 7.68
N LYS A 22 -1.03 14.22 6.96
CA LYS A 22 0.15 15.02 6.59
C LYS A 22 0.57 15.91 7.76
N ALA A 23 1.21 15.32 8.77
CA ALA A 23 1.78 16.07 9.90
C ALA A 23 2.97 15.34 10.56
N THR A 24 3.55 14.34 9.90
CA THR A 24 4.63 13.50 10.45
C THR A 24 6.03 13.96 10.07
N GLY A 25 6.16 15.04 9.30
CA GLY A 25 7.46 15.51 8.79
C GLY A 25 7.97 14.73 7.58
N ASP A 26 7.20 13.78 7.03
CA ASP A 26 7.53 13.03 5.82
C ASP A 26 6.36 12.98 4.83
N MET A 27 6.65 12.54 3.59
CA MET A 27 5.63 12.41 2.55
C MET A 27 4.65 11.25 2.81
N TYR A 28 5.06 10.26 3.59
CA TYR A 28 4.32 9.02 3.81
C TYR A 28 3.17 9.18 4.80
N GLY A 29 3.26 10.15 5.72
CA GLY A 29 2.20 10.46 6.65
C GLY A 29 1.99 9.38 7.73
N SER A 30 1.05 9.63 8.64
CA SER A 30 0.59 8.61 9.60
C SER A 30 -0.78 8.03 9.22
N ARG A 31 -0.98 6.75 9.52
CA ARG A 31 -2.26 6.04 9.37
C ARG A 31 -2.81 5.61 10.72
N GLN A 32 -4.08 5.91 10.96
CA GLN A 32 -4.80 5.49 12.17
C GLN A 32 -5.35 4.06 12.05
N LYS A 33 -5.69 3.63 10.83
CA LYS A 33 -6.19 2.30 10.50
C LYS A 33 -5.18 1.54 9.65
N LEU A 34 -5.23 0.22 9.71
CA LEU A 34 -4.43 -0.65 8.85
C LEU A 34 -4.72 -0.32 7.38
N TRP A 35 -3.66 -0.15 6.59
CA TRP A 35 -3.75 -0.03 5.14
C TRP A 35 -4.27 -1.32 4.53
N ASP A 36 -5.10 -1.23 3.48
CA ASP A 36 -5.59 -2.37 2.72
C ASP A 36 -5.53 -2.10 1.20
N MET A 37 -5.80 -3.15 0.43
CA MET A 37 -5.69 -3.14 -1.03
C MET A 37 -6.72 -2.24 -1.74
N THR A 38 -7.72 -1.69 -1.05
CA THR A 38 -8.74 -0.81 -1.65
C THR A 38 -8.08 0.39 -2.35
N TRP A 39 -7.06 0.97 -1.73
CA TRP A 39 -6.33 2.11 -2.30
C TRP A 39 -5.56 1.73 -3.56
N LEU A 40 -4.95 0.54 -3.58
CA LEU A 40 -4.23 0.04 -4.74
C LEU A 40 -5.20 -0.27 -5.89
N TYR A 41 -6.35 -0.87 -5.61
CA TYR A 41 -7.38 -1.15 -6.62
C TYR A 41 -7.93 0.15 -7.22
N GLN A 42 -8.15 1.16 -6.39
CA GLN A 42 -8.56 2.48 -6.87
C GLN A 42 -7.47 3.09 -7.76
N GLU A 43 -6.20 3.02 -7.36
CA GLU A 43 -5.08 3.56 -8.14
C GLU A 43 -4.92 2.86 -9.50
N ILE A 44 -5.04 1.54 -9.54
CA ILE A 44 -5.04 0.78 -10.80
C ILE A 44 -6.22 1.18 -11.68
N SER A 45 -7.41 1.34 -11.10
CA SER A 45 -8.60 1.78 -11.84
C SER A 45 -8.50 3.22 -12.35
N ASP A 46 -7.88 4.12 -11.59
CA ASP A 46 -7.65 5.50 -12.01
C ASP A 46 -6.66 5.53 -13.19
N PHE A 47 -5.55 4.80 -13.10
CA PHE A 47 -4.58 4.72 -14.19
C PHE A 47 -5.13 4.03 -15.43
N SER A 48 -5.90 2.95 -15.28
CA SER A 48 -6.46 2.26 -16.44
C SER A 48 -7.39 3.17 -17.25
N ARG A 49 -8.16 4.04 -16.58
CA ARG A 49 -8.98 5.08 -17.24
C ARG A 49 -8.15 6.22 -17.84
N ILE A 50 -7.07 6.64 -17.18
CA ILE A 50 -6.18 7.68 -17.69
C ILE A 50 -5.51 7.25 -19.00
N PHE A 51 -5.13 5.98 -19.09
CA PHE A 51 -4.43 5.41 -20.24
C PHE A 51 -5.32 4.64 -21.22
N ASN A 52 -6.65 4.61 -21.01
CA ASN A 52 -7.63 3.92 -21.85
C ASN A 52 -7.31 2.43 -22.05
N VAL A 53 -7.04 1.74 -20.93
CA VAL A 53 -6.69 0.31 -20.83
C VAL A 53 -7.47 -0.39 -19.72
N GLU A 54 -8.76 -0.08 -19.59
CA GLU A 54 -9.65 -0.51 -18.52
C GLU A 54 -9.66 -2.03 -18.32
N ASP A 55 -9.75 -2.82 -19.39
CA ASP A 55 -9.75 -4.29 -19.33
C ASP A 55 -8.49 -4.84 -18.69
N ARG A 56 -7.31 -4.25 -19.02
CA ARG A 56 -6.03 -4.61 -18.38
C ARG A 56 -6.02 -4.23 -16.91
N GLY A 57 -6.63 -3.09 -16.56
CA GLY A 57 -6.80 -2.68 -15.17
C GLY A 57 -7.66 -3.66 -14.36
N GLN A 58 -8.80 -4.09 -14.92
CA GLN A 58 -9.68 -5.06 -14.26
C GLN A 58 -9.02 -6.43 -14.11
N ALA A 59 -8.31 -6.90 -15.15
CA ALA A 59 -7.56 -8.15 -15.08
C ALA A 59 -6.50 -8.11 -13.96
N LEU A 60 -5.77 -7.00 -13.83
CA LEU A 60 -4.76 -6.83 -12.78
C LEU A 60 -5.38 -6.79 -11.37
N ILE A 61 -6.52 -6.12 -11.20
CA ILE A 61 -7.25 -6.10 -9.93
C ILE A 61 -7.73 -7.50 -9.55
N ALA A 62 -8.30 -8.24 -10.50
CA ALA A 62 -8.78 -9.61 -10.29
C ALA A 62 -7.63 -10.54 -9.87
N ASP A 63 -6.48 -10.43 -10.53
CA ASP A 63 -5.28 -11.19 -10.19
C ASP A 63 -4.78 -10.88 -8.77
N PHE A 64 -4.71 -9.60 -8.38
CA PHE A 64 -4.34 -9.24 -7.00
C PHE A 64 -5.33 -9.78 -5.95
N LYS A 65 -6.64 -9.71 -6.21
CA LYS A 65 -7.65 -10.28 -5.31
C LYS A 65 -7.48 -11.78 -5.14
N LYS A 66 -7.23 -12.49 -6.25
CA LYS A 66 -6.96 -13.93 -6.23
C LYS A 66 -5.72 -14.25 -5.41
N ARG A 67 -4.60 -13.57 -5.67
CA ARG A 67 -3.34 -13.78 -4.94
C ARG A 67 -3.47 -13.53 -3.45
N GLU A 68 -4.18 -12.47 -3.05
CA GLU A 68 -4.45 -12.22 -1.62
C GLU A 68 -5.28 -13.34 -1.00
N ALA A 69 -6.35 -13.78 -1.67
CA ALA A 69 -7.20 -14.87 -1.17
C ALA A 69 -6.42 -16.18 -1.01
N ASP A 70 -5.61 -16.54 -2.00
CA ASP A 70 -4.77 -17.74 -1.98
C ASP A 70 -3.77 -17.69 -0.81
N LEU A 71 -3.08 -16.56 -0.60
CA LEU A 71 -2.16 -16.37 0.53
C LEU A 71 -2.88 -16.44 1.88
N ARG A 72 -4.05 -15.81 2.02
CA ARG A 72 -4.84 -15.88 3.25
C ARG A 72 -5.31 -17.30 3.55
N GLN A 73 -5.62 -18.09 2.53
CA GLN A 73 -5.97 -19.50 2.70
C GLN A 73 -4.78 -20.34 3.16
N GLU A 74 -3.59 -20.07 2.62
CA GLU A 74 -2.35 -20.77 2.96
C GLU A 74 -1.87 -20.43 4.39
N PHE A 75 -1.81 -19.13 4.73
CA PHE A 75 -1.19 -18.65 5.95
C PHE A 75 -2.17 -18.34 7.09
N GLY A 76 -3.45 -18.10 6.81
CA GLY A 76 -4.45 -17.71 7.81
C GLY A 76 -4.79 -18.80 8.84
N LYS A 77 -4.36 -20.04 8.61
CA LYS A 77 -4.52 -21.18 9.55
C LYS A 77 -3.24 -21.49 10.34
N SER A 78 -2.16 -20.76 10.12
CA SER A 78 -0.92 -20.96 10.84
C SER A 78 -1.14 -20.74 12.34
N LYS A 79 -0.81 -21.74 13.17
CA LYS A 79 -0.81 -21.63 14.63
C LYS A 79 0.50 -21.06 15.19
N LYS A 80 1.42 -20.67 14.32
CA LYS A 80 2.71 -20.10 14.71
C LYS A 80 2.55 -18.59 14.89
N ASP A 81 2.92 -18.10 16.07
CA ASP A 81 3.06 -16.67 16.31
C ASP A 81 4.31 -16.18 15.56
N LEU A 82 4.09 -15.60 14.39
CA LEU A 82 5.16 -15.12 13.51
C LEU A 82 5.42 -13.63 13.77
N SER A 83 6.66 -13.32 14.13
CA SER A 83 7.16 -11.95 14.23
C SER A 83 7.81 -11.52 12.91
N PHE A 84 7.44 -10.33 12.45
CA PHE A 84 7.95 -9.74 11.22
C PHE A 84 8.59 -8.39 11.51
N VAL A 85 9.76 -8.16 10.92
CA VAL A 85 10.41 -6.84 10.85
C VAL A 85 10.56 -6.49 9.38
N PHE A 86 10.07 -5.30 9.01
CA PHE A 86 10.24 -4.73 7.68
C PHE A 86 11.23 -3.59 7.78
N TRP A 87 12.45 -3.82 7.33
CA TRP A 87 13.56 -2.87 7.41
C TRP A 87 13.78 -2.19 6.06
N PHE A 88 13.63 -0.87 6.04
CA PHE A 88 14.02 0.03 4.96
C PHE A 88 15.40 0.64 5.25
N SER A 89 16.25 0.73 4.22
CA SER A 89 17.64 1.22 4.30
C SER A 89 17.89 2.34 5.32
N SER A 90 19.00 2.28 6.04
CA SER A 90 19.46 3.39 6.88
C SER A 90 20.14 4.48 6.03
N ALA A 91 20.08 5.73 6.49
CA ALA A 91 20.73 6.86 5.79
C ALA A 91 22.29 6.76 5.83
N SER A 92 22.83 5.96 6.75
CA SER A 92 24.24 5.59 6.82
C SER A 92 24.40 4.24 7.55
N PRO A 93 25.57 3.56 7.44
CA PRO A 93 25.83 2.31 8.17
C PRO A 93 25.76 2.44 9.70
N SER A 94 25.92 3.66 10.23
CA SER A 94 25.87 3.95 11.66
C SER A 94 24.53 4.50 12.15
N ALA A 95 23.58 4.73 11.23
CA ALA A 95 22.26 5.24 11.56
C ALA A 95 21.29 4.09 11.88
N ASP A 96 20.33 4.38 12.76
CA ASP A 96 19.27 3.43 13.10
C ASP A 96 18.45 3.03 11.87
N ALA A 97 17.90 1.82 11.93
CA ALA A 97 17.04 1.27 10.90
C ALA A 97 15.72 2.04 10.79
N TYR A 98 15.32 2.42 9.57
CA TYR A 98 13.95 2.84 9.30
C TYR A 98 13.07 1.61 9.13
N VAL A 99 12.06 1.46 9.98
CA VAL A 99 11.21 0.26 10.00
C VAL A 99 9.74 0.57 9.66
N GLY A 100 9.09 -0.38 8.99
CA GLY A 100 7.68 -0.27 8.61
C GLY A 100 6.75 -0.36 9.82
N GLY A 101 5.90 0.65 10.01
CA GLY A 101 4.92 0.69 11.10
C GLY A 101 3.72 -0.25 10.89
N LYS A 102 3.02 -0.59 11.98
CA LYS A 102 1.93 -1.59 12.00
C LYS A 102 0.75 -1.32 11.06
N ASN A 103 0.44 -0.04 10.80
CA ASN A 103 -0.72 0.36 10.00
C ASN A 103 -0.37 0.61 8.52
N SER A 104 0.88 0.35 8.12
CA SER A 104 1.35 0.53 6.74
C SER A 104 1.10 -0.73 5.90
N ALA A 105 1.52 -0.69 4.62
CA ALA A 105 1.54 -1.88 3.77
C ALA A 105 2.36 -3.03 4.37
N SER A 106 3.43 -2.74 5.12
CA SER A 106 4.20 -3.76 5.85
C SER A 106 3.34 -4.51 6.86
N GLY A 107 2.52 -3.79 7.62
CA GLY A 107 1.60 -4.40 8.56
C GLY A 107 0.50 -5.21 7.88
N PHE A 108 0.03 -4.77 6.71
CA PHE A 108 -0.91 -5.54 5.89
C PHE A 108 -0.29 -6.84 5.39
N ILE A 109 0.94 -6.81 4.88
CA ILE A 109 1.65 -8.02 4.45
C ILE A 109 1.81 -8.99 5.63
N ALA A 110 2.18 -8.48 6.80
CA ALA A 110 2.25 -9.32 8.00
C ALA A 110 0.92 -9.98 8.34
N SER A 111 -0.21 -9.24 8.24
CA SER A 111 -1.55 -9.80 8.53
C SER A 111 -2.02 -10.80 7.49
N VAL A 112 -1.58 -10.67 6.23
CA VAL A 112 -1.81 -11.70 5.19
C VAL A 112 -1.02 -12.97 5.49
N LEU A 113 0.21 -12.84 5.98
CA LEU A 113 1.14 -13.95 6.20
C LEU A 113 1.04 -14.59 7.59
N GLY A 114 -0.04 -14.33 8.33
CA GLY A 114 -0.32 -15.05 9.58
C GLY A 114 0.20 -14.39 10.86
N ARG A 115 0.48 -13.07 10.85
CA ARG A 115 0.55 -12.31 12.10
C ARG A 115 -0.86 -12.19 12.68
N SER A 116 -1.06 -12.74 13.88
CA SER A 116 -2.29 -12.57 14.69
C SER A 116 -2.40 -11.17 15.28
#